data_AF-A0AAV6AIU1-F1
#
_entry.id   AF-A0AAV6AIU1-F1
#
_cell.length_a   1.000
_cell.length_b   1.000
_cell.length_c   1.000
_cell.angle_alpha   90.00
_cell.angle_beta   90.00
_cell.angle_gamma   90.00
#
_symmetry.space_group_name_H-M   'P 1'
#
loop_
_entity.id
_entity.type
_entity.pdbx_description
1 polymer ?
#
loop_
_entity_poly.entity_id
_entity_poly.type
_entity_poly.pdbx_seq_one_letter_code
_entity_poly.pdbx_strand_id
1 'polypeptide(L)'
;GEVAGHLHPAAKVGVRGRTLRRRAFACDGRTCVLPAFGAYTGGLNVLDPAYRGLFQRARLVAWMIGEARVYPVRGPSLLPD
;
A
#
# COMPACT_ATOMS: atom_id res chain seq x y z
N GLY A 1 -18.34 3.39 -0.44
CA GLY A 1 -16.90 3.09 -0.51
C GLY A 1 -16.30 4.00 -1.54
N GLU A 2 -15.19 4.65 -1.23
CA GLU A 2 -14.52 5.63 -2.10
C GLU A 2 -13.30 4.99 -2.78
N VAL A 3 -13.05 5.34 -4.03
CA VAL A 3 -11.89 4.87 -4.80
C VAL A 3 -11.12 6.06 -5.32
N ALA A 4 -9.83 6.16 -4.98
CA ALA A 4 -8.97 7.29 -5.33
C ALA A 4 -7.70 6.84 -6.08
N GLY A 5 -7.21 7.71 -6.97
CA GLY A 5 -5.93 7.55 -7.68
C GLY A 5 -4.87 8.54 -7.19
N HIS A 6 -3.90 8.87 -8.05
CA HIS A 6 -2.87 9.92 -7.86
C HIS A 6 -1.69 9.59 -6.93
N LEU A 7 -1.92 9.14 -5.70
CA LEU A 7 -0.84 8.96 -4.71
C LEU A 7 0.06 7.74 -4.97
N HIS A 8 -0.38 6.81 -5.82
CA HIS A 8 0.38 5.63 -6.26
C HIS A 8 0.94 4.80 -5.08
N PRO A 9 0.10 4.14 -4.28
CA PRO A 9 0.52 3.39 -3.10
C PRO A 9 1.55 2.31 -3.37
N ALA A 10 2.57 2.29 -2.52
CA ALA A 10 3.53 1.22 -2.35
C ALA A 10 3.57 0.78 -0.89
N ALA A 11 3.86 -0.48 -0.65
CA ALA A 11 4.02 -1.04 0.67
C ALA A 11 5.40 -1.66 0.81
N LYS A 12 5.95 -1.56 2.02
CA LYS A 12 7.23 -2.15 2.40
C LYS A 12 7.00 -3.10 3.57
N VAL A 13 7.58 -4.30 3.51
CA VAL A 13 7.41 -5.34 4.55
C VAL A 13 8.72 -6.10 4.74
N GLY A 14 8.95 -6.61 5.94
CA GLY A 14 10.05 -7.54 6.21
C GLY A 14 9.65 -8.99 5.89
N VAL A 15 10.44 -9.68 5.06
CA VAL A 15 10.26 -11.10 4.72
C VAL A 15 11.60 -11.81 4.83
N ARG A 16 11.71 -12.82 5.72
CA ARG A 16 12.90 -13.68 5.86
C ARG A 16 14.22 -12.91 5.95
N GLY A 17 14.27 -11.87 6.78
CA GLY A 17 15.46 -11.04 6.99
C GLY A 17 15.77 -10.03 5.87
N ARG A 18 14.91 -9.91 4.85
CA ARG A 18 15.02 -8.89 3.79
C ARG A 18 13.81 -7.96 3.82
N THR A 19 13.96 -6.76 3.26
CA THR A 19 12.83 -5.85 3.05
C THR A 19 12.36 -5.92 1.60
N LEU A 20 11.05 -5.98 1.40
CA LEU A 20 10.41 -6.01 0.09
C LEU A 20 9.52 -4.78 -0.06
N ARG A 21 9.77 -3.98 -1.10
CA ARG A 21 8.88 -2.91 -1.55
C ARG A 21 8.16 -3.32 -2.83
N ARG A 22 6.83 -3.18 -2.86
CA ARG A 22 6.01 -3.36 -4.07
C ARG A 22 4.86 -2.35 -4.09
N ARG A 23 4.33 -2.12 -5.28
CA ARG A 23 3.06 -1.42 -5.47
C ARG A 23 1.95 -2.18 -4.75
N ALA A 24 0.98 -1.47 -4.21
CA ALA A 24 -0.11 -2.08 -3.49
C ALA A 24 -1.40 -1.31 -3.70
N PHE A 25 -2.54 -1.99 -3.63
CA PHE A 25 -3.79 -1.29 -3.33
C PHE A 25 -3.85 -1.04 -1.84
N ALA A 26 -4.15 0.18 -1.42
CA ALA A 26 -4.27 0.52 0.00
C ALA A 26 -5.74 0.72 0.31
N CYS A 27 -6.33 -0.14 1.13
CA CYS A 27 -7.74 -0.01 1.50
C CYS A 27 -7.98 -0.23 3.00
N ASP A 28 -9.02 0.38 3.57
CA ASP A 28 -9.43 0.21 4.97
C ASP A 28 -10.89 -0.29 5.14
N GLY A 29 -11.52 -0.67 4.03
CA GLY A 29 -12.93 -1.09 3.94
C GLY A 29 -13.91 0.06 3.66
N ARG A 30 -13.47 1.32 3.73
CA ARG A 30 -14.28 2.50 3.37
C ARG A 30 -13.69 3.24 2.18
N THR A 31 -12.37 3.33 2.13
CA THR A 31 -11.60 3.99 1.08
C THR A 31 -10.61 3.00 0.50
N CYS A 32 -10.40 3.04 -0.82
CA CYS A 32 -9.31 2.34 -1.46
C CYS A 32 -8.54 3.24 -2.43
N VAL A 33 -7.22 3.23 -2.34
CA VAL A 33 -6.32 3.95 -3.25
C VAL A 33 -5.67 2.94 -4.20
N LEU A 34 -5.78 3.23 -5.50
CA LEU A 34 -5.25 2.38 -6.57
C LEU A 34 -3.77 2.70 -6.86
N PRO A 35 -2.91 1.69 -7.08
CA PRO A 35 -1.54 1.90 -7.50
C PRO A 35 -1.47 2.50 -8.91
N ALA A 36 -0.33 3.12 -9.24
CA ALA A 36 -0.08 3.56 -10.61
C ALA A 36 -0.05 2.36 -11.56
N PHE A 37 -0.66 2.52 -12.73
CA PHE A 37 -0.57 1.52 -13.81
C PHE A 37 0.80 1.55 -14.51
N GLY A 38 1.45 2.73 -14.61
CA GLY A 38 2.70 2.90 -15.37
C GLY A 38 3.97 2.49 -14.63
N ALA A 39 4.93 1.86 -15.31
CA ALA A 39 6.14 1.24 -14.74
C ALA A 39 7.11 2.18 -13.97
N TYR A 40 6.96 3.50 -14.08
CA TYR A 40 8.03 4.46 -13.77
C TYR A 40 7.95 5.25 -12.46
N THR A 41 6.84 5.20 -11.71
CA THR A 41 6.80 5.87 -10.40
C THR A 41 6.97 4.83 -9.30
N GLY A 42 8.10 4.87 -8.60
CA GLY A 42 8.28 4.19 -7.32
C GLY A 42 7.23 4.75 -6.37
N GLY A 43 6.13 4.04 -6.22
CA GLY A 43 4.94 4.53 -5.50
C GLY A 43 5.25 5.03 -4.08
N LEU A 44 4.38 5.88 -3.55
CA LEU A 44 4.50 6.45 -2.21
C LEU A 44 4.18 5.41 -1.14
N ASN A 45 5.01 5.30 -0.10
CA ASN A 45 4.76 4.36 0.98
C ASN A 45 3.39 4.67 1.61
N VAL A 46 2.54 3.66 1.81
CA VAL A 46 1.22 3.82 2.45
C VAL A 46 1.27 4.34 3.89
N LEU A 47 2.45 4.41 4.49
CA LEU A 47 2.71 5.03 5.80
C LEU A 47 3.17 6.50 5.70
N ASP A 48 3.33 7.01 4.49
CA ASP A 48 3.73 8.40 4.24
C ASP A 48 2.69 9.39 4.80
N PRO A 49 3.11 10.55 5.32
CA PRO A 49 2.22 11.59 5.80
C PRO A 49 1.10 11.99 4.83
N ALA A 50 1.30 11.87 3.52
CA ALA A 50 0.27 12.16 2.52
C ALA A 50 -0.98 11.25 2.63
N TYR A 51 -0.86 10.08 3.26
CA TYR A 51 -1.98 9.17 3.52
C TYR A 51 -2.67 9.42 4.87
N ARG A 52 -2.21 10.39 5.69
CA ARG A 52 -2.82 10.69 6.98
C ARG A 52 -4.26 11.16 6.80
N GLY A 53 -5.16 10.62 7.60
CA GLY A 53 -6.59 10.93 7.55
C GLY A 53 -7.36 10.24 6.41
N LEU A 54 -6.66 9.61 5.45
CA LEU A 54 -7.31 8.92 4.33
C LEU A 54 -7.81 7.52 4.71
N PHE A 55 -7.13 6.86 5.65
CA PHE A 55 -7.45 5.51 6.09
C PHE A 55 -7.64 5.42 7.61
N GLN A 56 -8.58 4.59 8.03
CA GLN A 56 -8.64 4.06 9.38
C GLN A 56 -7.44 3.12 9.60
N ARG A 57 -6.42 3.60 10.30
CA ARG A 57 -5.13 2.91 10.45
C ARG A 57 -5.26 1.48 11.00
N ALA A 58 -6.20 1.23 11.89
CA ALA A 58 -6.47 -0.08 12.48
C ALA A 58 -7.02 -1.10 11.47
N ARG A 59 -7.65 -0.63 10.38
CA ARG A 59 -8.25 -1.46 9.33
C ARG A 59 -7.46 -1.46 8.03
N LEU A 60 -6.39 -0.69 7.95
CA LEU A 60 -5.56 -0.57 6.74
C LEU A 60 -4.98 -1.93 6.35
N VAL A 61 -5.21 -2.31 5.10
CA VAL A 61 -4.59 -3.44 4.42
C VAL A 61 -3.97 -2.95 3.12
N ALA A 62 -2.68 -3.26 2.93
CA ALA A 62 -1.99 -3.08 1.67
C ALA A 62 -2.00 -4.40 0.90
N TRP A 63 -2.69 -4.42 -0.23
CA TRP A 63 -2.75 -5.54 -1.15
C TRP A 63 -1.60 -5.44 -2.15
N MET A 64 -0.45 -6.03 -1.80
CA MET A 64 0.79 -5.93 -2.56
C MET A 64 0.73 -6.74 -3.85
N ILE A 65 1.02 -6.07 -4.97
CA ILE A 65 1.04 -6.69 -6.29
C ILE A 65 2.35 -7.47 -6.44
N GLY A 66 2.23 -8.79 -6.55
CA GLY A 66 3.26 -9.69 -7.04
C GLY A 66 3.12 -9.95 -8.54
N GLU A 67 3.90 -10.90 -9.04
CA GLU A 67 3.96 -11.20 -10.48
C GLU A 67 2.65 -11.76 -11.05
N ALA A 68 2.00 -12.66 -10.32
CA ALA A 68 0.76 -13.30 -10.77
C ALA A 68 -0.41 -13.18 -9.76
N ARG A 69 -0.14 -12.63 -8.57
CA ARG A 69 -1.09 -12.62 -7.44
C ARG A 69 -0.92 -11.36 -6.60
N VAL A 70 -1.95 -11.06 -5.82
CA VAL A 70 -1.95 -9.97 -4.86
C VAL A 70 -1.90 -10.55 -3.45
N TYR A 71 -1.05 -9.98 -2.60
CA TYR A 71 -0.79 -10.47 -1.24
C TYR A 71 -1.27 -9.44 -0.21
N PRO A 72 -2.20 -9.80 0.70
CA PRO A 72 -2.65 -8.88 1.74
C PRO A 72 -1.60 -8.72 2.84
N VAL A 73 -1.29 -7.47 3.19
CA VAL A 73 -0.40 -7.12 4.30
C VAL A 73 -1.11 -6.13 5.20
N ARG A 74 -1.27 -6.50 6.48
CA ARG A 74 -1.98 -5.66 7.46
C ARG A 74 -1.12 -4.48 7.89
N GLY A 75 -1.81 -3.39 8.23
CA GLY A 75 -1.23 -2.13 8.70
C GLY A 75 -0.06 -2.24 9.69
N PRO A 76 -0.12 -3.12 10.71
CA PRO A 76 0.97 -3.31 11.68
C PRO A 76 2.23 -4.00 11.13
N SER A 77 2.13 -4.74 10.03
CA SER A 77 3.27 -5.44 9.41
C SER A 77 4.00 -4.60 8.37
N LEU A 78 3.49 -3.39 8.09
CA LEU A 78 4.09 -2.46 7.15
C LEU A 78 5.24 -1.71 7.80
N LEU A 79 6.30 -1.50 7.02
CA LEU A 79 7.47 -0.75 7.42
C LEU A 79 7.45 0.65 6.77
N PRO A 80 7.91 1.69 7.49
CA PRO A 80 8.18 2.98 6.89
C PRO A 80 9.39 2.89 5.95
N ASP A 81 9.57 3.92 5.12
CA ASP A 81 10.72 4.03 4.24
C ASP A 81 12.05 4.16 4.98
#